data_AF-A0AAV6Z5T4-F1
#
_entry.id   AF-A0AAV6Z5T4-F1
#
_cell.length_a   1.000
_cell.length_b   1.000
_cell.length_c   1.000
_cell.angle_alpha   90.00
_cell.angle_beta   90.00
_cell.angle_gamma   90.00
#
_symmetry.space_group_name_H-M   'P 1'
#
loop_
_entity.id
_entity.type
_entity.pdbx_description
1 polymer ?
#
loop_
_entity_poly.entity_id
_entity_poly.type
_entity_poly.pdbx_seq_one_letter_code
_entity_poly.pdbx_strand_id
1 'polypeptide(L)'
;GYNSLQEYIATQGPLPDTRNDFWKMILQQKSQVVVMLTQCNEKRRIKCDHYWPFTTEPVTYGDITVEMVSEEEQADWALRVFRVSHVSSGPVTEETTGPKSFIHCW
;
A
#
# COMPACT_ATOMS: atom_id res chain seq x y z
N GLY A 1 -0.80 -0.26 -20.23
CA GLY A 1 -0.96 1.00 -20.94
C GLY A 1 -0.08 0.99 -22.16
N TYR A 2 -0.50 1.66 -23.23
CA TYR A 2 0.13 1.72 -24.56
C TYR A 2 0.45 0.37 -25.25
N ASN A 3 1.22 -0.54 -24.62
CA ASN A 3 1.62 -1.85 -25.15
C ASN A 3 1.22 -3.07 -24.28
N SER A 4 0.54 -2.85 -23.15
CA SER A 4 0.07 -3.94 -22.28
C SER A 4 -1.38 -3.72 -21.83
N LEU A 5 -2.19 -4.78 -21.89
CA LEU A 5 -3.56 -4.80 -21.37
C LEU A 5 -3.52 -4.88 -19.83
N GLN A 6 -4.36 -4.10 -19.14
CA GLN A 6 -4.52 -4.16 -17.67
C GLN A 6 -3.26 -3.85 -16.85
N GLU A 7 -2.38 -2.98 -17.35
CA GLU A 7 -1.14 -2.60 -16.64
C GLU A 7 -1.36 -1.74 -15.39
N TYR A 8 -2.49 -1.02 -15.33
CA TYR A 8 -2.79 -0.09 -14.24
C TYR A 8 -4.18 -0.34 -13.68
N ILE A 9 -4.29 -0.14 -12.37
CA ILE A 9 -5.56 -0.06 -11.66
C ILE A 9 -5.69 1.37 -11.16
N ALA A 10 -6.70 2.09 -11.64
CA ALA A 10 -7.07 3.39 -11.11
C ALA A 10 -8.15 3.20 -10.03
N THR A 11 -7.92 3.72 -8.83
CA THR A 11 -8.85 3.62 -7.71
C THR A 11 -8.89 4.93 -6.93
N GLN A 12 -9.92 5.12 -6.10
CA GLN A 12 -9.98 6.20 -5.15
C GLN A 12 -8.97 6.00 -4.00
N GLY A 13 -8.61 7.10 -3.32
CA GLY A 13 -7.86 7.00 -2.06
C GLY A 13 -8.65 6.18 -1.01
N PRO A 14 -7.99 5.31 -0.24
CA PRO A 14 -8.66 4.54 0.80
C PRO A 14 -9.39 5.43 1.82
N LEU A 15 -10.63 5.03 2.13
CA LEU A 15 -11.42 5.58 3.22
C LEU A 15 -11.16 4.74 4.49
N PRO A 16 -11.47 5.25 5.70
CA PRO A 16 -11.22 4.52 6.95
C PRO A 16 -11.74 3.08 6.93
N ASP A 17 -12.92 2.87 6.35
CA ASP A 17 -13.60 1.57 6.28
C ASP A 17 -13.15 0.69 5.10
N THR A 18 -12.39 1.23 4.14
CA THR A 18 -11.96 0.49 2.92
C THR A 18 -10.45 0.22 2.87
N ARG A 19 -9.70 0.52 3.94
CA ARG A 19 -8.24 0.25 4.02
C ARG A 19 -7.92 -1.23 3.86
N ASN A 20 -8.72 -2.10 4.48
CA ASN A 20 -8.55 -3.55 4.37
C ASN A 20 -8.73 -4.03 2.93
N ASP A 21 -9.76 -3.52 2.25
CA ASP A 21 -10.05 -3.91 0.86
C ASP A 21 -8.96 -3.42 -0.10
N PHE A 22 -8.37 -2.26 0.18
CA PHE A 22 -7.24 -1.73 -0.59
C PHE A 22 -6.02 -2.66 -0.53
N TRP A 23 -5.61 -3.11 0.66
CA TRP A 23 -4.50 -4.05 0.81
C TRP A 23 -4.80 -5.43 0.23
N LYS A 24 -6.04 -5.90 0.38
CA LYS A 24 -6.50 -7.13 -0.28
C LYS A 24 -6.39 -7.04 -1.79
N MET A 25 -6.82 -5.93 -2.39
CA MET A 25 -6.71 -5.70 -3.83
C MET A 25 -5.24 -5.75 -4.28
N ILE A 26 -4.33 -5.07 -3.59
CA ILE A 26 -2.89 -5.07 -3.92
C ILE A 26 -2.34 -6.49 -3.93
N LEU A 27 -2.66 -7.27 -2.91
CA LEU A 27 -2.15 -8.64 -2.79
C LEU A 27 -2.74 -9.56 -3.87
N GLN A 28 -4.06 -9.51 -4.08
CA GLN A 28 -4.78 -10.32 -5.07
C GLN A 28 -4.33 -10.03 -6.50
N GLN A 29 -4.14 -8.75 -6.84
CA GLN A 29 -3.68 -8.32 -8.17
C GLN A 29 -2.16 -8.43 -8.32
N LYS A 30 -1.46 -8.93 -7.28
CA LYS A 30 0.00 -9.05 -7.21
C LYS A 30 0.70 -7.73 -7.53
N SER A 31 0.05 -6.60 -7.27
CA SER A 31 0.60 -5.26 -7.53
C SER A 31 1.89 -5.09 -6.73
N GLN A 32 2.94 -4.65 -7.41
CA GLN A 32 4.26 -4.41 -6.81
C GLN A 32 4.47 -2.95 -6.46
N VAL A 33 3.77 -2.07 -7.19
CA VAL A 33 3.88 -0.62 -7.08
C VAL A 33 2.49 0.00 -6.93
N VAL A 34 2.38 0.92 -5.99
CA VAL A 34 1.26 1.84 -5.86
C VAL A 34 1.81 3.24 -6.05
N VAL A 35 1.12 4.03 -6.88
CA VAL A 35 1.40 5.45 -7.05
C VAL A 35 0.24 6.23 -6.46
N MET A 36 0.50 6.98 -5.41
CA MET A 36 -0.46 7.92 -4.84
C MET A 36 -0.13 9.33 -5.34
N LEU A 37 -1.15 10.07 -5.78
CA LEU A 37 -1.00 11.35 -6.52
C LEU A 37 -1.60 12.54 -5.76
N THR A 38 -2.04 12.35 -4.52
CA THR A 38 -2.75 13.38 -3.76
C THR A 38 -2.34 13.34 -2.30
N GLN A 39 -2.18 14.51 -1.70
CA GLN A 39 -2.01 14.63 -0.26
C GLN A 39 -3.23 14.06 0.50
N CYS A 40 -2.98 13.40 1.64
CA CYS A 40 -4.04 12.87 2.49
C CYS A 40 -4.94 13.97 3.09
N ASN A 41 -4.44 15.20 3.19
CA ASN A 41 -5.15 16.35 3.72
C ASN A 41 -5.03 17.53 2.75
N GLU A 42 -6.16 18.04 2.27
CA GLU A 42 -6.18 19.25 1.45
C GLU A 42 -7.27 20.19 1.97
N LYS A 43 -6.91 21.44 2.27
CA LYS A 43 -7.85 22.51 2.70
C LYS A 43 -8.79 22.10 3.86
N ARG A 44 -8.26 21.39 4.87
CA ARG A 44 -8.98 20.92 6.09
C ARG A 44 -10.01 19.80 5.85
N ARG A 45 -10.00 19.15 4.69
CA ARG A 45 -10.77 17.92 4.43
C ARG A 45 -9.80 16.75 4.32
N ILE A 46 -10.02 15.72 5.13
CA ILE A 46 -9.32 14.44 5.00
C ILE A 46 -9.80 13.82 3.68
N LYS A 47 -8.92 13.71 2.69
CA LYS A 47 -9.22 13.13 1.37
C LYS A 47 -8.82 11.66 1.27
N CYS A 48 -7.82 11.26 2.04
CA CYS A 48 -7.39 9.88 2.17
C CYS A 48 -7.08 9.61 3.63
N ASP A 49 -7.59 8.50 4.16
CA ASP A 49 -7.15 8.05 5.46
C ASP A 49 -5.73 7.49 5.35
N HIS A 50 -4.98 7.53 6.44
CA HIS A 50 -3.66 6.93 6.47
C HIS A 50 -3.81 5.42 6.48
N TYR A 51 -3.47 4.79 5.34
CA TYR A 51 -3.67 3.36 5.11
C TYR A 51 -2.38 2.54 5.24
N TRP A 52 -1.26 3.15 5.61
CA TRP A 52 0.01 2.46 5.83
C TRP A 52 0.49 2.66 7.28
N PRO A 53 1.45 1.86 7.79
CA PRO A 53 2.04 2.08 9.11
C PRO A 53 2.68 3.47 9.24
N PHE A 54 2.55 4.12 10.40
CA PHE A 54 3.27 5.37 10.72
C PHE A 54 4.71 5.11 11.20
N THR A 55 5.02 3.88 11.58
CA THR A 55 6.30 3.46 12.14
C THR A 55 6.75 2.16 11.47
N THR A 56 7.91 1.65 11.86
CA THR A 56 8.41 0.34 11.44
C THR A 56 7.63 -0.83 12.05
N GLU A 57 6.75 -0.57 13.02
CA GLU A 57 5.93 -1.62 13.62
C GLU A 57 4.87 -2.12 12.61
N PRO A 58 4.76 -3.44 12.38
CA PRO A 58 3.76 -3.97 11.47
C PRO A 58 2.33 -3.67 11.90
N VAL A 59 1.47 -3.29 10.95
CA VAL A 59 0.03 -3.07 11.15
C VAL A 59 -0.76 -4.11 10.39
N THR A 60 -1.83 -4.62 11.01
CA THR A 60 -2.71 -5.62 10.39
C THR A 60 -3.99 -4.98 9.85
N TYR A 61 -4.27 -5.23 8.58
CA TYR A 61 -5.45 -4.80 7.83
C TYR A 61 -6.27 -6.04 7.45
N GLY A 62 -7.14 -6.49 8.37
CA GLY A 62 -7.87 -7.75 8.22
C GLY A 62 -6.94 -8.95 8.36
N ASP A 63 -6.73 -9.70 7.28
CA ASP A 63 -5.86 -10.88 7.20
C ASP A 63 -4.51 -10.59 6.54
N ILE A 64 -4.16 -9.31 6.38
CA ILE A 64 -2.91 -8.86 5.76
C ILE A 64 -2.11 -8.03 6.76
N THR A 65 -0.84 -8.36 6.93
CA THR A 65 0.13 -7.60 7.70
C THR A 65 0.97 -6.74 6.75
N VAL A 66 1.14 -5.47 7.10
CA VAL A 66 1.93 -4.48 6.36
C VAL A 66 2.97 -3.91 7.30
N GLU A 67 4.25 -4.02 6.92
CA GLU A 67 5.40 -3.52 7.68
C GLU A 67 6.15 -2.51 6.82
N MET A 68 6.48 -1.34 7.36
CA MET A 68 7.34 -0.37 6.67
C MET A 68 8.80 -0.77 6.85
N VAL A 69 9.46 -1.10 5.73
CA VAL A 69 10.87 -1.51 5.67
C VAL A 69 11.79 -0.29 5.55
N SER A 70 11.40 0.69 4.73
CA SER A 70 12.14 1.94 4.58
C SER A 70 11.25 3.08 4.10
N GLU A 71 11.70 4.30 4.36
CA GLU A 71 11.08 5.54 3.90
C GLU A 71 12.18 6.51 3.46
N GLU A 72 12.00 7.11 2.30
CA GLU A 72 12.82 8.20 1.77
C GLU A 72 11.90 9.36 1.40
N GLU A 73 12.12 10.52 2.02
CA GLU A 73 11.34 11.72 1.77
C GLU A 73 12.16 12.72 0.94
N GLN A 74 11.54 13.27 -0.09
CA GLN A 74 12.05 14.35 -0.93
C GLN A 74 11.06 15.52 -0.92
N ALA A 75 11.46 16.64 -1.52
CA ALA A 75 10.62 17.84 -1.57
C ALA A 75 9.24 17.61 -2.22
N ASP A 76 9.20 16.79 -3.29
CA ASP A 76 8.01 16.62 -4.12
C ASP A 76 7.44 15.19 -4.12
N TRP A 77 8.12 14.24 -3.47
CA TRP A 77 7.62 12.86 -3.32
C TRP A 77 8.22 12.17 -2.09
N ALA A 78 7.63 11.04 -1.72
CA ALA A 78 8.15 10.12 -0.71
C ALA A 78 8.07 8.67 -1.21
N LEU A 79 9.17 7.93 -1.15
CA LEU A 79 9.23 6.51 -1.46
C LEU A 79 9.12 5.73 -0.15
N ARG A 80 8.24 4.75 -0.11
CA ARG A 80 8.09 3.85 1.05
C ARG A 80 8.14 2.41 0.58
N VAL A 81 8.99 1.59 1.19
CA VAL A 81 9.05 0.16 0.91
C VAL A 81 8.33 -0.57 2.02
N PHE A 82 7.42 -1.47 1.66
CA PHE A 82 6.65 -2.25 2.61
C PHE A 82 6.84 -3.74 2.39
N ARG A 83 6.86 -4.52 3.46
CA ARG A 83 6.65 -5.96 3.40
C ARG A 83 5.17 -6.21 3.63
N VAL A 84 4.56 -7.00 2.74
CA VAL A 84 3.14 -7.35 2.81
C VAL A 84 3.03 -8.86 2.87
N SER A 85 2.30 -9.37 3.85
CA SER A 85 2.13 -10.82 4.07
C SER A 85 0.72 -11.14 4.55
N HIS A 86 0.24 -12.36 4.31
CA HIS A 86 -0.93 -12.85 5.04
C HIS A 86 -0.59 -13.06 6.52
N VAL A 87 -1.57 -12.84 7.39
CA VAL A 87 -1.51 -13.30 8.79
C VAL A 87 -1.50 -14.83 8.75
N SER A 88 -0.38 -15.45 9.13
CA SER A 88 -0.25 -16.91 9.08
C SER A 88 -1.25 -17.57 10.03
N SER A 89 -2.07 -18.49 9.50
CA SER A 89 -2.92 -19.39 10.27
C SER A 89 -2.51 -20.88 10.12
N GLY A 90 -1.34 -21.16 9.53
CA GLY A 90 -0.83 -22.51 9.30
C GLY A 90 0.65 -22.52 8.86
N PRO A 91 1.26 -23.71 8.69
CA PRO A 91 2.68 -23.84 8.36
C PRO A 91 2.99 -23.14 7.02
N VAL A 92 4.01 -22.29 7.06
CA VAL A 92 4.37 -21.32 6.02
C VAL A 92 4.86 -22.05 4.76
N THR A 93 4.11 -21.93 3.67
CA THR A 93 4.63 -22.21 2.31
C THR A 93 5.23 -20.92 1.75
N GLU A 94 6.49 -21.01 1.36
CA GLU A 94 7.44 -19.92 1.11
C GLU A 94 7.24 -19.23 -0.26
N GLU A 95 6.02 -18.83 -0.62
CA GLU A 95 5.73 -18.37 -1.99
C GLU A 95 4.99 -17.02 -2.14
N THR A 96 4.81 -16.21 -1.09
CA THR A 96 4.00 -14.97 -1.25
C THR A 96 4.56 -13.67 -0.64
N THR A 97 5.75 -13.68 -0.06
CA THR A 97 6.20 -12.58 0.83
C THR A 97 7.37 -11.77 0.25
N GLY A 98 7.22 -11.27 -0.97
CA GLY A 98 8.19 -10.33 -1.54
C GLY A 98 7.98 -8.90 -1.00
N PRO A 99 9.05 -8.10 -0.80
CA PRO A 99 8.92 -6.68 -0.52
C PRO A 99 8.20 -5.97 -1.67
N LYS A 100 7.29 -5.06 -1.32
CA LYS A 100 6.46 -4.25 -2.21
C LYS A 100 6.91 -2.79 -2.09
N SER A 101 7.13 -2.11 -3.21
CA SER A 101 7.65 -0.73 -3.20
C SER A 101 6.55 0.26 -3.58
N PHE A 102 6.31 1.26 -2.74
CA PHE A 102 5.23 2.23 -2.91
C PHE A 102 5.84 3.59 -3.16
N ILE A 103 5.40 4.25 -4.22
CA ILE A 103 5.82 5.62 -4.54
C ILE A 103 4.66 6.53 -4.20
N HIS A 104 4.82 7.35 -3.18
CA HIS A 104 3.89 8.43 -2.87
C HIS A 104 4.40 9.69 -3.54
N CYS A 105 3.77 10.15 -4.60
CA CYS A 105 3.99 11.50 -5.13
C CYS A 105 3.02 12.44 -4.40
N TRP A 106 3.50 13.61 -3.97
CA TRP A 106 2.65 14.58 -3.26
C TRP A 106 1.57 15.17 -4.17
#